data_AF-A0A8J3XFM6-F1
#
_entry.id   AF-A0A8J3XFM6-F1
#
_cell.length_a   1.000
_cell.length_b   1.000
_cell.length_c   1.000
_cell.angle_alpha   90.00
_cell.angle_beta   90.00
_cell.angle_gamma   90.00
#
_symmetry.space_group_name_H-M   'P 1'
#
loop_
_entity.id
_entity.type
_entity.pdbx_description
1 polymer ?
#
loop_
_entity_poly.entity_id
_entity_poly.type
_entity_poly.pdbx_seq_one_letter_code
_entity_poly.pdbx_strand_id
1 'polypeptide(L)'
;MRDSYHDELESLTDRLVEMTRLVRSAMSRGTTALLDADLQLAESVISQDAEVDRIYNELESSIYELMALQQPVAVDLRTVVTALRMASDLERMGDLAEHIAKIARMRHPVSAIPAELRDTIVEMGAIAENLITKTGSCIASRDIELAKELEEDDDAMDRLHRRLFRVLLSDDWSHGVEAAIDVTLAGRYYERYADHAVRVARDVVYLVTGSRTDEVAAD
;
A
#
# COMPACT_ATOMS: atom_id res chain seq x y z
N MET A 1 31.75 -15.63 2.46
CA MET A 1 31.45 -14.76 3.62
C MET A 1 30.93 -13.40 3.14
N ARG A 2 31.61 -12.70 2.22
CA ARG A 2 31.02 -11.53 1.53
C ARG A 2 29.87 -11.89 0.58
N ASP A 3 29.96 -13.01 -0.12
CA ASP A 3 28.89 -13.44 -1.02
C ASP A 3 27.58 -13.71 -0.25
N SER A 4 27.64 -14.46 0.86
CA SER A 4 26.51 -14.66 1.80
C SER A 4 25.87 -13.36 2.28
N TYR A 5 26.66 -12.31 2.52
CA TYR A 5 26.14 -11.02 2.96
C TYR A 5 25.38 -10.28 1.86
N HIS A 6 25.88 -10.34 0.62
CA HIS A 6 25.17 -9.77 -0.53
C HIS A 6 23.90 -10.56 -0.85
N ASP A 7 23.93 -11.89 -0.71
CA ASP A 7 22.76 -12.76 -0.84
C ASP A 7 21.69 -12.41 0.23
N GLU A 8 22.11 -12.11 1.47
CA GLU A 8 21.21 -11.66 2.53
C GLU A 8 20.59 -10.28 2.23
N LEU A 9 21.34 -9.34 1.65
CA LEU A 9 20.81 -8.04 1.22
C LEU A 9 19.84 -8.18 0.04
N GLU A 10 20.10 -9.10 -0.89
CA GLU A 10 19.20 -9.38 -2.01
C GLU A 10 17.89 -10.01 -1.53
N SER A 11 17.97 -10.93 -0.56
CA SER A 11 16.82 -11.54 0.11
C SER A 11 15.86 -10.50 0.74
N LEU A 12 16.38 -9.37 1.25
CA LEU A 12 15.52 -8.27 1.72
C LEU A 12 14.64 -7.71 0.58
N THR A 13 15.21 -7.55 -0.61
CA THR A 13 14.50 -7.04 -1.79
C THR A 13 13.43 -8.04 -2.23
N ASP A 14 13.76 -9.34 -2.25
CA ASP A 14 12.81 -10.39 -2.61
C ASP A 14 11.61 -10.44 -1.66
N ARG A 15 11.84 -10.31 -0.35
CA ARG A 15 10.78 -10.25 0.66
C ARG A 15 9.89 -9.02 0.50
N LEU A 16 10.45 -7.84 0.19
CA LEU A 16 9.66 -6.65 -0.10
C LEU A 16 8.77 -6.85 -1.34
N VAL A 17 9.32 -7.45 -2.41
CA VAL A 17 8.56 -7.77 -3.62
C VAL A 17 7.46 -8.79 -3.31
N GLU A 18 7.72 -9.78 -2.48
CA GLU A 18 6.70 -10.72 -1.99
C GLU A 18 5.57 -10.00 -1.24
N MET A 19 5.90 -9.11 -0.29
CA MET A 19 4.91 -8.30 0.42
C MET A 19 4.04 -7.50 -0.57
N THR A 20 4.62 -6.90 -1.62
CA THR A 20 3.81 -6.16 -2.60
C THR A 20 2.76 -7.03 -3.31
N ARG A 21 3.07 -8.31 -3.57
CA ARG A 21 2.12 -9.24 -4.21
C ARG A 21 0.98 -9.61 -3.27
N LEU A 22 1.27 -9.83 -2.00
CA LEU A 22 0.27 -10.13 -0.98
C LEU A 22 -0.66 -8.94 -0.74
N VAL A 23 -0.08 -7.75 -0.56
CA VAL A 23 -0.80 -6.49 -0.33
C VAL A 23 -1.67 -6.12 -1.54
N ARG A 24 -1.20 -6.38 -2.77
CA ARG A 24 -2.03 -6.23 -3.99
C ARG A 24 -3.23 -7.17 -3.99
N SER A 25 -2.99 -8.45 -3.69
CA SER A 25 -4.05 -9.46 -3.62
C SER A 25 -5.09 -9.10 -2.56
N ALA A 26 -4.64 -8.67 -1.38
CA ALA A 26 -5.48 -8.23 -0.29
C ALA A 26 -6.36 -7.05 -0.71
N MET A 27 -5.79 -6.02 -1.33
CA MET A 27 -6.55 -4.85 -1.79
C MET A 27 -7.60 -5.23 -2.85
N SER A 28 -7.20 -5.94 -3.89
CA SER A 28 -8.12 -6.39 -4.96
C SER A 28 -9.32 -7.19 -4.42
N ARG A 29 -9.04 -8.15 -3.54
CA ARG A 29 -10.05 -9.00 -2.91
C ARG A 29 -10.89 -8.22 -1.90
N GLY A 30 -10.29 -7.29 -1.16
CA GLY A 30 -10.97 -6.38 -0.25
C GLY A 30 -11.97 -5.48 -0.99
N THR A 31 -11.55 -4.87 -2.11
CA THR A 31 -12.42 -4.11 -3.00
C THR A 31 -13.59 -4.94 -3.51
N THR A 32 -13.32 -6.16 -3.98
CA THR A 32 -14.38 -7.07 -4.46
C THR A 32 -15.37 -7.40 -3.34
N ALA A 33 -14.87 -7.75 -2.15
CA ALA A 33 -15.71 -8.06 -1.00
C ALA A 33 -16.60 -6.86 -0.59
N LEU A 34 -16.04 -5.65 -0.61
CA LEU A 34 -16.75 -4.41 -0.31
C LEU A 34 -17.89 -4.14 -1.29
N LEU A 35 -17.64 -4.33 -2.58
CA LEU A 35 -18.61 -4.07 -3.65
C LEU A 35 -19.72 -5.12 -3.68
N ASP A 36 -19.40 -6.38 -3.45
CA ASP A 36 -20.34 -7.50 -3.62
C ASP A 36 -20.95 -8.00 -2.29
N ALA A 37 -20.57 -7.37 -1.17
CA ALA A 37 -20.94 -7.80 0.18
C ALA A 37 -20.55 -9.27 0.47
N ASP A 38 -19.44 -9.73 -0.11
CA ASP A 38 -18.97 -11.10 0.03
C ASP A 38 -18.26 -11.29 1.38
N LEU A 39 -18.99 -11.92 2.32
CA LEU A 39 -18.51 -12.20 3.67
C LEU A 39 -17.31 -13.15 3.68
N GLN A 40 -17.32 -14.20 2.86
CA GLN A 40 -16.24 -15.20 2.86
C GLN A 40 -14.95 -14.60 2.33
N LEU A 41 -15.06 -13.79 1.28
CA LEU A 41 -13.92 -13.08 0.72
C LEU A 41 -13.37 -12.06 1.73
N ALA A 42 -14.24 -11.30 2.41
CA ALA A 42 -13.83 -10.37 3.46
C ALA A 42 -13.07 -11.05 4.60
N GLU A 43 -13.60 -12.16 5.14
CA GLU A 43 -12.95 -12.93 6.21
C GLU A 43 -11.61 -13.52 5.76
N SER A 44 -11.52 -13.94 4.49
CA SER A 44 -10.27 -14.42 3.93
C SER A 44 -9.22 -13.32 3.78
N VAL A 45 -9.59 -12.08 3.46
CA VAL A 45 -8.63 -10.95 3.43
C VAL A 45 -8.15 -10.64 4.84
N ILE A 46 -9.08 -10.55 5.80
CA ILE A 46 -8.78 -10.26 7.21
C ILE A 46 -7.82 -11.30 7.81
N SER A 47 -8.04 -12.58 7.53
CA SER A 47 -7.18 -13.64 8.05
C SER A 47 -5.81 -13.72 7.38
N GLN A 48 -5.69 -13.34 6.11
CA GLN A 48 -4.43 -13.40 5.37
C GLN A 48 -3.49 -12.23 5.67
N ASP A 49 -3.98 -11.17 6.30
CA ASP A 49 -3.18 -10.02 6.73
C ASP A 49 -2.03 -10.43 7.67
N ALA A 50 -2.25 -11.43 8.53
CA ALA A 50 -1.23 -12.01 9.41
C ALA A 50 0.01 -12.55 8.66
N GLU A 51 -0.12 -12.88 7.37
CA GLU A 51 1.02 -13.29 6.55
C GLU A 51 1.90 -12.10 6.15
N VAL A 52 1.29 -10.93 5.90
CA VAL A 52 2.03 -9.68 5.66
C VAL A 52 2.81 -9.30 6.91
N ASP A 53 2.16 -9.35 8.08
CA ASP A 53 2.80 -9.13 9.39
C ASP A 53 3.97 -10.09 9.63
N ARG A 54 3.80 -11.37 9.30
CA ARG A 54 4.84 -12.38 9.46
C ARG A 54 6.08 -12.01 8.63
N ILE A 55 5.90 -11.68 7.35
CA ILE A 55 7.01 -11.31 6.47
C ILE A 55 7.68 -10.01 6.93
N TYR A 56 6.89 -9.02 7.36
CA TYR A 56 7.41 -7.78 7.95
C TYR A 56 8.32 -8.07 9.15
N ASN A 57 7.85 -8.86 10.11
CA ASN A 57 8.61 -9.19 11.33
C ASN A 57 9.89 -9.99 11.04
N GLU A 58 9.84 -10.91 10.06
CA GLU A 58 11.03 -11.65 9.62
C GLU A 58 12.05 -10.76 8.92
N LEU A 59 11.58 -9.84 8.07
CA LEU A 59 12.43 -8.87 7.39
C LEU A 59 13.08 -7.94 8.41
N GLU A 60 12.32 -7.41 9.37
CA GLU A 60 12.81 -6.56 10.45
C GLU A 60 13.89 -7.28 11.29
N SER A 61 13.62 -8.53 11.68
CA SER A 61 14.59 -9.35 12.43
C SER A 61 15.89 -9.57 11.65
N SER A 62 15.78 -9.89 10.35
CA SER A 62 16.93 -10.06 9.46
C SER A 62 17.76 -8.79 9.33
N ILE A 63 17.09 -7.64 9.26
CA ILE A 63 17.73 -6.31 9.23
C ILE A 63 18.51 -6.05 10.52
N TYR A 64 17.92 -6.34 11.69
CA TYR A 64 18.62 -6.16 12.97
C TYR A 64 19.85 -7.05 13.09
N GLU A 65 19.77 -8.30 12.62
CA GLU A 65 20.91 -9.22 12.57
C GLU A 65 22.01 -8.70 11.64
N LEU A 66 21.66 -8.25 10.43
CA LEU A 66 22.60 -7.65 9.48
C LEU A 66 23.32 -6.44 10.07
N MET A 67 22.58 -5.55 10.74
CA MET A 67 23.17 -4.37 11.39
C MET A 67 24.13 -4.76 12.51
N ALA A 68 23.76 -5.74 13.34
CA ALA A 68 24.56 -6.16 14.48
C ALA A 68 25.83 -6.93 14.08
N LEU A 69 25.73 -7.80 13.07
CA LEU A 69 26.81 -8.71 12.67
C LEU A 69 27.75 -8.09 11.63
N GLN A 70 27.23 -7.30 10.70
CA GLN A 70 27.98 -6.86 9.51
C GLN A 70 28.36 -5.37 9.55
N GLN A 71 27.72 -4.58 10.43
CA GLN A 71 27.99 -3.13 10.58
C GLN A 71 28.01 -2.39 9.23
N PRO A 72 26.91 -2.43 8.46
CA PRO A 72 26.84 -1.87 7.11
C PRO A 72 27.18 -0.38 7.08
N VAL A 73 27.81 0.07 5.99
CA VAL A 73 28.20 1.47 5.79
C VAL A 73 27.74 1.99 4.43
N ALA A 74 27.59 3.31 4.33
CA ALA A 74 27.23 4.01 3.09
C ALA A 74 26.02 3.37 2.37
N VAL A 75 26.23 2.77 1.19
CA VAL A 75 25.17 2.19 0.37
C VAL A 75 24.47 1.04 1.08
N ASP A 76 25.22 0.15 1.75
CA ASP A 76 24.63 -1.00 2.42
C ASP A 76 23.76 -0.59 3.60
N LEU A 77 24.17 0.46 4.33
CA LEU A 77 23.35 1.03 5.41
C LEU A 77 22.06 1.63 4.86
N ARG A 78 22.13 2.34 3.72
CA ARG A 78 20.93 2.87 3.05
C ARG A 78 20.01 1.73 2.60
N THR A 79 20.56 0.64 2.04
CA THR A 79 19.77 -0.54 1.64
C THR A 79 18.99 -1.09 2.81
N VAL A 80 19.65 -1.33 3.94
CA VAL A 80 18.99 -1.90 5.14
C VAL A 80 17.96 -0.93 5.73
N VAL A 81 18.29 0.35 5.88
CA VAL A 81 17.36 1.35 6.46
C VAL A 81 16.14 1.59 5.57
N THR A 82 16.34 1.68 4.25
CA THR A 82 15.22 1.85 3.31
C THR A 82 14.38 0.59 3.24
N ALA A 83 14.97 -0.61 3.29
CA ALA A 83 14.22 -1.86 3.33
C ALA A 83 13.28 -1.93 4.54
N LEU A 84 13.74 -1.53 5.74
CA LEU A 84 12.89 -1.49 6.93
C LEU A 84 11.71 -0.52 6.78
N ARG A 85 11.98 0.69 6.24
CA ARG A 85 10.94 1.71 6.04
C ARG A 85 9.91 1.28 5.00
N MET A 86 10.38 0.75 3.86
CA MET A 86 9.52 0.21 2.81
C MET A 86 8.67 -0.96 3.33
N ALA A 87 9.25 -1.86 4.13
CA ALA A 87 8.50 -2.96 4.74
C ALA A 87 7.38 -2.45 5.65
N SER A 88 7.65 -1.42 6.46
CA SER A 88 6.63 -0.81 7.31
C SER A 88 5.52 -0.14 6.50
N ASP A 89 5.85 0.59 5.43
CA ASP A 89 4.83 1.17 4.56
C ASP A 89 3.98 0.08 3.85
N LEU A 90 4.59 -1.05 3.44
CA LEU A 90 3.87 -2.18 2.86
C LEU A 90 2.95 -2.91 3.86
N GLU A 91 3.37 -3.06 5.11
CA GLU A 91 2.50 -3.58 6.18
C GLU A 91 1.29 -2.68 6.39
N ARG A 92 1.50 -1.35 6.43
CA ARG A 92 0.40 -0.38 6.50
C ARG A 92 -0.54 -0.45 5.31
N MET A 93 -0.05 -0.77 4.13
CA MET A 93 -0.90 -0.99 2.96
C MET A 93 -1.74 -2.27 3.10
N GLY A 94 -1.19 -3.32 3.74
CA GLY A 94 -1.91 -4.53 4.16
C GLY A 94 -3.06 -4.21 5.12
N ASP A 95 -2.76 -3.51 6.23
CA ASP A 95 -3.74 -3.03 7.22
C ASP A 95 -4.93 -2.31 6.56
N LEU A 96 -4.66 -1.47 5.56
CA LEU A 96 -5.69 -0.69 4.87
C LEU A 96 -6.59 -1.58 4.00
N ALA A 97 -6.04 -2.59 3.35
CA ALA A 97 -6.84 -3.61 2.65
C ALA A 97 -7.70 -4.43 3.63
N GLU A 98 -7.14 -4.77 4.79
CA GLU A 98 -7.86 -5.43 5.89
C GLU A 98 -9.03 -4.57 6.39
N HIS A 99 -8.84 -3.26 6.53
CA HIS A 99 -9.90 -2.32 6.91
C HIS A 99 -11.03 -2.24 5.88
N ILE A 100 -10.71 -2.24 4.58
CA ILE A 100 -11.71 -2.31 3.50
C ILE A 100 -12.56 -3.58 3.65
N ALA A 101 -11.92 -4.74 3.88
CA ALA A 101 -12.62 -6.00 4.11
C ALA A 101 -13.46 -5.99 5.41
N LYS A 102 -13.00 -5.32 6.47
CA LYS A 102 -13.77 -5.15 7.71
C LYS A 102 -15.07 -4.37 7.49
N ILE A 103 -15.07 -3.35 6.63
CA ILE A 103 -16.32 -2.65 6.23
C ILE A 103 -17.27 -3.62 5.54
N ALA A 104 -16.78 -4.40 4.57
CA ALA A 104 -17.58 -5.39 3.84
C ALA A 104 -18.25 -6.40 4.79
N ARG A 105 -17.46 -6.99 5.70
CA ARG A 105 -17.94 -7.94 6.72
C ARG A 105 -19.00 -7.33 7.63
N MET A 106 -18.81 -6.07 8.03
CA MET A 106 -19.72 -5.38 8.96
C MET A 106 -21.10 -5.11 8.32
N ARG A 107 -21.15 -4.87 7.00
CA ARG A 107 -22.39 -4.48 6.30
C ARG A 107 -23.13 -5.63 5.63
N HIS A 108 -22.49 -6.80 5.53
CA HIS A 108 -23.13 -8.02 5.04
C HIS A 108 -24.52 -8.25 5.68
N PRO A 109 -25.58 -8.57 4.91
CA PRO A 109 -25.56 -8.97 3.49
C PRO A 109 -25.72 -7.82 2.47
N VAL A 110 -25.68 -6.57 2.90
CA VAL A 110 -25.85 -5.41 2.00
C VAL A 110 -24.50 -4.75 1.76
N SER A 111 -24.23 -4.30 0.53
CA SER A 111 -22.99 -3.56 0.26
C SER A 111 -22.99 -2.24 1.03
N ALA A 112 -21.83 -1.90 1.59
CA ALA A 112 -21.60 -0.60 2.23
C ALA A 112 -21.63 0.56 1.22
N ILE A 113 -21.51 0.26 -0.08
CA ILE A 113 -21.35 1.24 -1.15
C ILE A 113 -22.67 1.38 -1.91
N PRO A 114 -23.30 2.57 -1.91
CA PRO A 114 -24.46 2.85 -2.74
C PRO A 114 -24.17 2.62 -4.23
N ALA A 115 -25.19 2.21 -4.98
CA ALA A 115 -25.04 1.85 -6.39
C ALA A 115 -24.42 2.97 -7.26
N GLU A 116 -24.75 4.22 -6.98
CA GLU A 116 -24.21 5.40 -7.69
C GLU A 116 -22.71 5.65 -7.44
N LEU A 117 -22.15 5.11 -6.35
CA LEU A 117 -20.73 5.23 -6.00
C LEU A 117 -19.91 4.00 -6.41
N ARG A 118 -20.56 2.92 -6.85
CA ARG A 118 -19.92 1.65 -7.22
C ARG A 118 -18.78 1.88 -8.22
N ASP A 119 -19.03 2.60 -9.30
CA ASP A 119 -18.03 2.86 -10.35
C ASP A 119 -16.82 3.64 -9.82
N THR A 120 -17.05 4.56 -8.87
CA THR A 120 -15.96 5.31 -8.24
C THR A 120 -15.07 4.40 -7.41
N ILE A 121 -15.65 3.49 -6.63
CA ILE A 121 -14.89 2.52 -5.83
C ILE A 121 -14.16 1.49 -6.69
N VAL A 122 -14.76 1.06 -7.81
CA VAL A 122 -14.08 0.21 -8.81
C VAL A 122 -12.84 0.92 -9.36
N GLU A 123 -12.96 2.20 -9.71
CA GLU A 123 -11.85 3.00 -10.22
C GLU A 123 -10.74 3.20 -9.17
N MET A 124 -11.11 3.48 -7.91
CA MET A 124 -10.15 3.55 -6.80
C MET A 124 -9.42 2.23 -6.59
N GLY A 125 -10.13 1.09 -6.62
CA GLY A 125 -9.50 -0.24 -6.53
C GLY A 125 -8.51 -0.50 -7.65
N ALA A 126 -8.87 -0.15 -8.90
CA ALA A 126 -7.98 -0.32 -10.05
C ALA A 126 -6.72 0.56 -9.94
N ILE A 127 -6.84 1.80 -9.47
CA ILE A 127 -5.68 2.67 -9.23
C ILE A 127 -4.80 2.10 -8.12
N ALA A 128 -5.38 1.65 -7.01
CA ALA A 128 -4.63 1.04 -5.92
C ALA A 128 -3.84 -0.21 -6.40
N GLU A 129 -4.45 -1.08 -7.21
CA GLU A 129 -3.79 -2.24 -7.80
C GLU A 129 -2.63 -1.87 -8.74
N ASN A 130 -2.79 -0.80 -9.53
CA ASN A 130 -1.75 -0.28 -10.40
C ASN A 130 -0.58 0.28 -9.58
N LEU A 131 -0.87 1.12 -8.57
CA LEU A 131 0.12 1.72 -7.69
C LEU A 131 1.00 0.64 -7.04
N ILE A 132 0.41 -0.35 -6.35
CA ILE A 132 1.22 -1.40 -5.70
C ILE A 132 2.00 -2.27 -6.70
N THR A 133 1.48 -2.47 -7.92
CA THR A 133 2.19 -3.20 -8.98
C THR A 133 3.42 -2.43 -9.45
N LYS A 134 3.29 -1.11 -9.64
CA LYS A 134 4.41 -0.21 -9.95
C LYS A 134 5.38 -0.12 -8.78
N THR A 135 4.90 -0.05 -7.53
CA THR A 135 5.74 -0.07 -6.32
C THR A 135 6.61 -1.32 -6.27
N GLY A 136 6.05 -2.51 -6.48
CA GLY A 136 6.83 -3.75 -6.53
C GLY A 136 7.86 -3.76 -7.66
N SER A 137 7.51 -3.20 -8.82
CA SER A 137 8.43 -3.07 -9.97
C SER A 137 9.56 -2.07 -9.68
N CYS A 138 9.25 -0.95 -9.02
CA CYS A 138 10.20 0.07 -8.59
C CYS A 138 11.19 -0.49 -7.56
N ILE A 139 10.73 -1.27 -6.58
CA ILE A 139 11.60 -1.97 -5.62
C ILE A 139 12.54 -2.95 -6.33
N ALA A 140 12.01 -3.79 -7.22
CA ALA A 140 12.79 -4.84 -7.88
C ALA A 140 13.84 -4.29 -8.84
N SER A 141 13.51 -3.24 -9.60
CA SER A 141 14.38 -2.66 -10.63
C SER A 141 15.23 -1.49 -10.13
N ARG A 142 14.88 -0.90 -8.98
CA ARG A 142 15.43 0.38 -8.48
C ARG A 142 15.29 1.51 -9.50
N ASP A 143 14.21 1.49 -10.28
CA ASP A 143 13.94 2.49 -11.31
C ASP A 143 13.31 3.75 -10.72
N ILE A 144 14.02 4.88 -10.87
CA ILE A 144 13.61 6.20 -10.38
C ILE A 144 12.49 6.79 -11.25
N GLU A 145 12.40 6.45 -12.54
CA GLU A 145 11.33 6.97 -13.40
C GLU A 145 9.99 6.37 -13.00
N LEU A 146 9.94 5.08 -12.67
CA LEU A 146 8.75 4.46 -12.07
C LEU A 146 8.33 5.13 -10.76
N ALA A 147 9.30 5.62 -9.96
CA ALA A 147 8.99 6.33 -8.73
C ALA A 147 8.31 7.68 -8.97
N LYS A 148 8.64 8.38 -10.07
CA LYS A 148 7.96 9.63 -10.46
C LYS A 148 6.55 9.37 -10.97
N GLU A 149 6.38 8.34 -11.79
CA GLU A 149 5.05 7.96 -12.28
C GLU A 149 4.07 7.62 -11.14
N LEU A 150 4.56 7.03 -10.05
CA LEU A 150 3.75 6.74 -8.87
C LEU A 150 3.18 8.01 -8.22
N GLU A 151 3.91 9.12 -8.21
CA GLU A 151 3.41 10.41 -7.70
C GLU A 151 2.29 10.96 -8.60
N GLU A 152 2.42 10.84 -9.92
CA GLU A 152 1.39 11.28 -10.87
C GLU A 152 0.13 10.40 -10.82
N ASP A 153 0.30 9.08 -10.61
CA ASP A 153 -0.81 8.13 -10.47
C ASP A 153 -1.61 8.37 -9.18
N ASP A 154 -0.95 8.79 -8.09
CA ASP A 154 -1.60 9.16 -6.83
C ASP A 154 -2.58 10.34 -6.99
N ASP A 155 -2.23 11.33 -7.81
CA ASP A 155 -3.15 12.45 -8.12
C ASP A 155 -4.52 11.96 -8.64
N ALA A 156 -4.57 10.80 -9.31
CA ALA A 156 -5.82 10.20 -9.76
C ALA A 156 -6.67 9.68 -8.59
N MET A 157 -6.06 8.99 -7.62
CA MET A 157 -6.71 8.55 -6.39
C MET A 157 -7.28 9.76 -5.64
N ASP A 158 -6.48 10.80 -5.55
CA ASP A 158 -6.73 12.02 -4.83
C ASP A 158 -7.92 12.81 -5.43
N ARG A 159 -8.09 12.76 -6.76
CA ARG A 159 -9.28 13.29 -7.45
C ARG A 159 -10.54 12.49 -7.15
N LEU A 160 -10.47 11.15 -7.11
CA LEU A 160 -11.61 10.31 -6.79
C LEU A 160 -12.05 10.46 -5.33
N HIS A 161 -11.09 10.57 -4.41
CA HIS A 161 -11.36 10.84 -3.01
C HIS A 161 -12.14 12.17 -2.84
N ARG A 162 -11.71 13.25 -3.50
CA ARG A 162 -12.46 14.53 -3.52
C ARG A 162 -13.83 14.40 -4.17
N ARG A 163 -13.99 13.56 -5.20
CA ARG A 163 -15.29 13.28 -5.84
C ARG A 163 -16.25 12.61 -4.87
N LEU A 164 -15.80 11.62 -4.09
CA LEU A 164 -16.61 10.97 -3.06
C LEU A 164 -17.16 12.01 -2.08
N PHE A 165 -16.30 12.88 -1.53
CA PHE A 165 -16.73 13.95 -0.62
C PHE A 165 -17.76 14.88 -1.24
N ARG A 166 -17.63 15.22 -2.52
CA ARG A 166 -18.62 16.07 -3.20
C ARG A 166 -19.99 15.42 -3.27
N VAL A 167 -20.06 14.10 -3.51
CA VAL A 167 -21.33 13.36 -3.53
C VAL A 167 -21.91 13.25 -2.12
N LEU A 168 -21.08 12.90 -1.13
CA LEU A 168 -21.50 12.74 0.26
C LEU A 168 -22.02 14.03 0.91
N LEU A 169 -21.50 15.18 0.48
CA LEU A 169 -21.90 16.51 0.97
C LEU A 169 -23.00 17.16 0.12
N SER A 170 -23.50 16.47 -0.91
CA SER A 170 -24.60 16.97 -1.74
C SER A 170 -25.91 16.99 -0.95
N ASP A 171 -26.76 17.99 -1.22
CA ASP A 171 -28.13 18.04 -0.70
C ASP A 171 -28.98 16.83 -1.18
N ASP A 172 -28.55 16.18 -2.27
CA ASP A 172 -29.21 15.00 -2.84
C ASP A 172 -28.84 13.67 -2.15
N TRP A 173 -27.92 13.68 -1.17
CA TRP A 173 -27.51 12.46 -0.47
C TRP A 173 -28.67 11.86 0.34
N SER A 174 -29.14 10.69 -0.06
CA SER A 174 -30.34 10.05 0.51
C SER A 174 -30.08 8.70 1.21
N HIS A 175 -28.84 8.26 1.26
CA HIS A 175 -28.46 6.93 1.80
C HIS A 175 -28.20 6.91 3.32
N GLY A 176 -28.35 8.04 4.00
CA GLY A 176 -28.20 8.16 5.45
C GLY A 176 -26.75 8.33 5.92
N VAL A 177 -26.58 8.60 7.21
CA VAL A 177 -25.27 8.93 7.83
C VAL A 177 -24.34 7.71 7.86
N GLU A 178 -24.91 6.52 8.07
CA GLU A 178 -24.14 5.29 8.18
C GLU A 178 -23.37 4.96 6.89
N ALA A 179 -24.07 4.97 5.74
CA ALA A 179 -23.44 4.80 4.44
C ALA A 179 -22.42 5.91 4.13
N ALA A 180 -22.67 7.15 4.59
CA ALA A 180 -21.74 8.25 4.38
C ALA A 180 -20.43 8.03 5.13
N ILE A 181 -20.50 7.51 6.36
CA ILE A 181 -19.32 7.14 7.16
C ILE A 181 -18.56 6.01 6.49
N ASP A 182 -19.24 4.94 6.06
CA ASP A 182 -18.59 3.79 5.43
C ASP A 182 -17.85 4.19 4.14
N VAL A 183 -18.50 4.97 3.26
CA VAL A 183 -17.89 5.49 2.03
C VAL A 183 -16.72 6.41 2.34
N THR A 184 -16.85 7.29 3.35
CA THR A 184 -15.76 8.19 3.77
C THR A 184 -14.54 7.39 4.23
N LEU A 185 -14.76 6.37 5.06
CA LEU A 185 -13.69 5.50 5.55
C LEU A 185 -13.05 4.72 4.41
N ALA A 186 -13.86 4.10 3.54
CA ALA A 186 -13.34 3.38 2.38
C ALA A 186 -12.50 4.29 1.49
N GLY A 187 -13.01 5.46 1.13
CA GLY A 187 -12.28 6.46 0.34
C GLY A 187 -10.97 6.87 1.00
N ARG A 188 -10.97 7.08 2.33
CA ARG A 188 -9.75 7.42 3.08
C ARG A 188 -8.73 6.29 3.09
N TYR A 189 -9.16 5.03 3.17
CA TYR A 189 -8.25 3.90 3.16
C TYR A 189 -7.55 3.72 1.81
N TYR A 190 -8.25 3.95 0.71
CA TYR A 190 -7.64 3.96 -0.63
C TYR A 190 -6.64 5.12 -0.81
N GLU A 191 -6.99 6.33 -0.35
CA GLU A 191 -6.07 7.48 -0.40
C GLU A 191 -4.80 7.22 0.42
N ARG A 192 -4.94 6.75 1.66
CA ARG A 192 -3.78 6.39 2.49
C ARG A 192 -2.96 5.24 1.89
N TYR A 193 -3.59 4.30 1.19
CA TYR A 193 -2.88 3.22 0.52
C TYR A 193 -1.99 3.78 -0.59
N ALA A 194 -2.49 4.74 -1.36
CA ALA A 194 -1.74 5.42 -2.40
C ALA A 194 -0.59 6.28 -1.83
N ASP A 195 -0.84 7.01 -0.74
CA ASP A 195 0.21 7.73 0.02
C ASP A 195 1.40 6.83 0.40
N HIS A 196 1.10 5.62 0.91
CA HIS A 196 2.14 4.67 1.31
C HIS A 196 2.92 4.14 0.09
N ALA A 197 2.27 3.93 -1.06
CA ALA A 197 2.96 3.58 -2.31
C ALA A 197 3.97 4.67 -2.74
N VAL A 198 3.59 5.95 -2.61
CA VAL A 198 4.48 7.10 -2.90
C VAL A 198 5.64 7.17 -1.91
N ARG A 199 5.42 6.89 -0.62
CA ARG A 199 6.52 6.86 0.37
C ARG A 199 7.55 5.78 0.06
N VAL A 200 7.10 4.60 -0.34
CA VAL A 200 7.99 3.51 -0.78
C VAL A 200 8.79 3.95 -2.01
N ALA A 201 8.14 4.59 -2.99
CA ALA A 201 8.81 5.13 -4.18
C ALA A 201 9.93 6.12 -3.81
N ARG A 202 9.66 7.04 -2.88
CA ARG A 202 10.66 8.00 -2.38
C ARG A 202 11.82 7.32 -1.67
N ASP A 203 11.57 6.22 -0.96
CA ASP A 203 12.64 5.44 -0.33
C ASP A 203 13.50 4.69 -1.36
N VAL A 204 12.94 4.25 -2.49
CA VAL A 204 13.74 3.76 -3.63
C VAL A 204 14.61 4.86 -4.24
N VAL A 205 14.06 6.07 -4.44
CA VAL A 205 14.85 7.22 -4.93
C VAL A 205 16.01 7.52 -3.99
N TYR A 206 15.77 7.54 -2.68
CA TYR A 206 16.80 7.76 -1.68
C TYR A 206 17.85 6.63 -1.67
N LEU A 207 17.43 5.37 -1.82
CA LEU A 207 18.34 4.23 -1.92
C LEU A 207 19.35 4.40 -3.06
N VAL A 208 18.87 4.79 -4.24
CA VAL A 208 19.69 4.94 -5.45
C VAL A 208 20.55 6.19 -5.39
N THR A 209 19.96 7.34 -5.08
CA THR A 209 20.63 8.65 -5.19
C THR A 209 21.38 9.05 -3.93
N GLY A 210 20.91 8.63 -2.75
CA GLY A 210 21.40 9.11 -1.47
C GLY A 210 20.82 10.43 -0.99
N SER A 211 19.92 11.04 -1.76
CA SER A 211 19.29 12.34 -1.46
C SER A 211 17.78 12.16 -1.42
N ARG A 212 17.11 12.96 -0.58
CA ARG A 212 15.65 12.99 -0.57
C ARG A 212 15.17 13.97 -1.62
N THR A 213 14.08 13.64 -2.32
CA THR A 213 13.53 14.45 -3.42
C THR A 213 13.25 15.90 -3.02
N ASP A 214 12.89 16.15 -1.75
CA ASP A 214 12.68 17.50 -1.19
C ASP A 214 13.94 18.38 -1.19
N GLU A 215 15.13 17.78 -1.18
CA GLU A 215 16.42 18.50 -1.24
C GLU A 215 16.87 18.77 -2.68
N VAL A 216 16.41 17.98 -3.66
CA VAL A 216 16.78 18.11 -5.08
C VAL A 216 16.03 19.25 -5.78
N ALA A 217 14.87 19.67 -5.25
CA ALA A 217 14.11 20.81 -5.75
C ALA A 217 14.63 22.17 -5.25
N ALA A 218 15.65 22.19 -4.38
CA ALA A 218 16.17 23.38 -3.72
C ALA A 218 17.54 23.87 -4.23
N ASP A 219 18.12 23.21 -5.23
CA ASP A 219 19.35 23.60 -5.95
C ASP A 219 19.08 23.81 -7.46
#